data_AF-A0A8I2AF81-F1
#
_entry.id   AF-A0A8I2AF81-F1
#
_cell.length_a   1.000
_cell.length_b   1.000
_cell.length_c   1.000
_cell.angle_alpha   90.00
_cell.angle_beta   90.00
_cell.angle_gamma   90.00
#
_symmetry.space_group_name_H-M   'P 1'
#
loop_
_entity.id
_entity.type
_entity.pdbx_description
1 polymer ?
#
loop_
_entity_poly.entity_id
_entity_poly.type
_entity_poly.pdbx_seq_one_letter_code
_entity_poly.pdbx_strand_id
1 'polypeptide(L)'
;MKRVVCFLGMALCGVILLGGLQSCDKVENLAKFDVKMDLPSLNFNLVASAKNSSTQEYYKDFNVYLNLDSIQEAHSLNSFSIENGKLTKATLRIIYPAGANFQFLINSRLVLFNSSNQEMQVAHTGNINANATEIELILDTADLTSLFKMKHYTGRIYYTIEPSLLPAQNVTIQLNQSIQFTVHPL
;
A
#
# COMPACT_ATOMS: atom_id res chain seq x y z
N MET A 1 -76.39 -13.53 59.73
CA MET A 1 -75.52 -14.74 59.79
C MET A 1 -74.38 -14.58 58.79
N LYS A 2 -73.16 -14.95 59.22
CA LYS A 2 -71.88 -14.81 58.53
C LYS A 2 -71.68 -15.80 57.36
N ARG A 3 -70.90 -15.39 56.35
CA ARG A 3 -69.77 -16.06 55.64
C ARG A 3 -69.34 -15.09 54.50
N VAL A 4 -68.19 -14.42 54.45
CA VAL A 4 -66.75 -14.76 54.56
C VAL A 4 -66.17 -15.45 53.30
N VAL A 5 -65.40 -14.64 52.55
CA VAL A 5 -64.09 -14.88 51.89
C VAL A 5 -63.98 -15.17 50.37
N CYS A 6 -63.33 -14.18 49.72
CA CYS A 6 -62.26 -14.14 48.70
C CYS A 6 -62.12 -15.18 47.58
N PHE A 7 -61.85 -14.70 46.36
CA PHE A 7 -60.64 -14.96 45.53
C PHE A 7 -60.67 -13.97 44.35
N LEU A 8 -59.92 -12.86 44.36
CA LEU A 8 -58.60 -12.64 43.75
C LEU A 8 -58.48 -13.07 42.27
N GLY A 9 -58.39 -12.08 41.37
CA GLY A 9 -58.07 -12.27 39.95
C GLY A 9 -57.71 -10.93 39.30
N MET A 10 -56.41 -10.61 39.29
CA MET A 10 -55.77 -9.46 38.63
C MET A 10 -55.88 -9.50 37.10
N ALA A 11 -55.99 -8.31 36.48
CA ALA A 11 -55.30 -7.85 35.25
C ALA A 11 -56.09 -6.63 34.70
N LEU A 12 -55.91 -5.41 35.21
CA LEU A 12 -54.85 -4.42 34.92
C LEU A 12 -54.50 -4.22 33.43
N CYS A 13 -54.93 -3.04 32.93
CA CYS A 13 -54.27 -2.17 31.94
C CYS A 13 -53.86 -2.74 30.57
N GLY A 14 -54.66 -2.43 29.55
CA GLY A 14 -54.30 -2.59 28.14
C GLY A 14 -54.60 -1.34 27.30
N VAL A 15 -54.05 -0.18 27.66
CA VAL A 15 -53.95 0.99 26.77
C VAL A 15 -52.64 1.71 27.05
N ILE A 16 -51.57 1.36 26.34
CA ILE A 16 -50.39 2.22 26.14
C ILE A 16 -49.92 2.07 24.69
N LEU A 17 -50.27 3.10 23.90
CA LEU A 17 -49.46 3.69 22.82
C LEU A 17 -47.97 3.34 22.91
N LEU A 18 -47.41 2.56 21.99
CA LEU A 18 -45.97 2.58 21.72
C LEU A 18 -45.67 2.09 20.30
N GLY A 19 -45.12 2.98 19.47
CA GLY A 19 -44.07 2.60 18.53
C GLY A 19 -44.46 2.33 17.09
N GLY A 20 -45.16 3.26 16.44
CA GLY A 20 -44.88 3.48 15.02
C GLY A 20 -43.46 4.02 14.84
N LEU A 21 -42.78 3.55 13.79
CA LEU A 21 -41.59 4.14 13.18
C LEU A 21 -40.36 4.26 14.09
N GLN A 22 -39.47 3.28 14.03
CA GLN A 22 -38.13 3.51 13.50
C GLN A 22 -37.71 2.22 12.78
N SER A 23 -37.91 2.21 11.46
CA SER A 23 -37.06 1.42 10.58
C SER A 23 -35.64 1.60 11.09
N CYS A 24 -35.00 0.49 11.47
CA CYS A 24 -33.56 0.46 11.58
C CYS A 24 -33.02 0.59 10.15
N ASP A 25 -33.13 1.81 9.60
CA ASP A 25 -32.16 2.36 8.67
C ASP A 25 -30.87 2.41 9.49
N LYS A 26 -30.23 1.24 9.64
CA LYS A 26 -28.92 1.10 10.26
C LYS A 26 -27.97 1.81 9.32
N VAL A 27 -27.87 3.12 9.54
CA VAL A 27 -26.71 3.98 9.29
C VAL A 27 -25.89 3.45 8.12
N GLU A 28 -26.41 3.66 6.92
CA GLU A 28 -25.71 3.48 5.64
C GLU A 28 -24.65 4.59 5.44
N ASN A 29 -23.93 4.90 6.51
CA ASN A 29 -22.77 5.79 6.51
C ASN A 29 -21.63 5.01 7.16
N LEU A 30 -21.26 3.90 6.53
CA LEU A 30 -19.93 3.38 6.70
C LEU A 30 -18.98 4.43 6.09
N ALA A 31 -18.42 5.26 6.97
CA ALA A 31 -17.56 6.36 6.56
C ALA A 31 -16.39 5.83 5.73
N LYS A 32 -16.14 6.47 4.57
CA LYS A 32 -14.91 6.23 3.81
C LYS A 32 -13.70 6.49 4.68
N PHE A 33 -12.66 5.66 4.56
CA PHE A 33 -11.44 5.82 5.34
C PHE A 33 -10.20 5.51 4.49
N ASP A 34 -9.11 6.21 4.78
CA ASP A 34 -7.83 5.98 4.13
C ASP A 34 -7.06 4.85 4.83
N VAL A 35 -6.55 3.92 4.03
CA VAL A 35 -5.59 2.90 4.46
C VAL A 35 -4.21 3.30 3.97
N LYS A 36 -3.24 3.29 4.86
CA LYS A 36 -1.81 3.44 4.56
C LYS A 36 -1.09 2.17 4.97
N MET A 37 -0.24 1.63 4.10
CA MET A 37 0.53 0.44 4.41
C MET A 37 1.88 0.43 3.69
N ASP A 38 2.86 -0.18 4.35
CA ASP A 38 4.14 -0.48 3.74
C ASP A 38 4.05 -1.76 2.90
N LEU A 39 4.70 -1.75 1.73
CA LEU A 39 4.88 -2.94 0.93
C LEU A 39 6.12 -3.70 1.40
N PRO A 40 6.19 -5.02 1.18
CA PRO A 40 7.40 -5.79 1.47
C PRO A 40 8.63 -5.18 0.80
N SER A 41 9.70 -4.99 1.56
CA SER A 41 10.98 -4.49 1.02
C SER A 41 11.55 -5.45 -0.02
N LEU A 42 12.12 -4.89 -1.08
CA LEU A 42 12.70 -5.64 -2.19
C LEU A 42 14.20 -5.41 -2.26
N ASN A 43 14.96 -6.50 -2.18
CA ASN A 43 16.41 -6.43 -2.25
C ASN A 43 16.91 -6.88 -3.64
N PHE A 44 17.86 -6.15 -4.20
CA PHE A 44 18.55 -6.53 -5.43
C PHE A 44 20.04 -6.22 -5.35
N ASN A 45 20.84 -7.06 -6.01
CA ASN A 45 22.29 -7.01 -5.97
C ASN A 45 22.84 -6.45 -7.27
N LEU A 46 23.71 -5.45 -7.15
CA LEU A 46 24.61 -5.02 -8.22
C LEU A 46 25.90 -5.81 -8.09
N VAL A 47 26.20 -6.60 -9.11
CA VAL A 47 27.44 -7.36 -9.17
C VAL A 47 28.58 -6.40 -9.48
N ALA A 48 29.69 -6.52 -8.77
CA ALA A 48 30.91 -5.79 -9.11
C ALA A 48 31.31 -6.13 -10.55
N SER A 49 31.23 -5.13 -11.45
CA SER A 49 31.65 -5.27 -12.84
C SER A 49 33.10 -4.87 -12.99
N ALA A 50 33.78 -5.41 -14.01
CA ALA A 50 35.03 -4.82 -14.48
C ALA A 50 34.76 -3.35 -14.81
N LYS A 51 35.62 -2.43 -14.34
CA LYS A 51 35.47 -0.99 -14.56
C LYS A 51 35.55 -0.67 -16.06
N ASN A 52 34.42 -0.78 -16.74
CA ASN A 52 34.19 -0.32 -18.09
C ASN A 52 33.78 1.15 -18.05
N SER A 53 34.15 1.92 -19.07
CA SER A 53 34.00 3.38 -19.08
C SER A 53 32.64 3.87 -19.58
N SER A 54 31.74 2.96 -19.93
CA SER A 54 30.42 3.30 -20.47
C SER A 54 29.35 3.10 -19.40
N THR A 55 28.45 4.07 -19.27
CA THR A 55 27.25 3.96 -18.46
C THR A 55 26.42 2.74 -18.87
N GLN A 56 25.82 2.06 -17.90
CA GLN A 56 25.03 0.85 -18.15
C GLN A 56 23.63 1.01 -17.58
N GLU A 57 22.64 0.65 -18.38
CA GLU A 57 21.24 0.59 -17.95
C GLU A 57 20.86 -0.87 -17.62
N TYR A 58 20.15 -1.03 -16.52
CA TYR A 58 19.69 -2.31 -16.02
C TYR A 58 18.25 -2.20 -15.52
N TYR A 59 17.62 -3.35 -15.33
CA TYR A 59 16.33 -3.43 -14.69
C TYR A 59 16.20 -4.63 -13.76
N LYS A 60 15.25 -4.56 -12.82
CA LYS A 60 14.86 -5.67 -11.97
C LYS A 60 13.34 -5.74 -11.83
N ASP A 61 12.79 -6.88 -12.20
CA ASP A 61 11.36 -7.20 -12.03
C ASP A 61 11.08 -7.75 -10.63
N PHE A 62 9.89 -7.45 -10.13
CA PHE A 62 9.37 -7.94 -8.87
C PHE A 62 7.84 -8.03 -8.88
N ASN A 63 7.30 -8.87 -8.00
CA ASN A 63 5.86 -9.03 -7.83
C ASN A 63 5.41 -8.32 -6.57
N VAL A 64 4.25 -7.67 -6.62
CA VAL A 64 3.59 -7.06 -5.47
C VAL A 64 2.31 -7.80 -5.17
N TYR A 65 2.12 -8.14 -3.90
CA TYR A 65 0.92 -8.79 -3.38
C TYR A 65 0.31 -7.90 -2.31
N LEU A 66 -0.91 -7.43 -2.54
CA LEU A 66 -1.69 -6.67 -1.57
C LEU A 66 -2.66 -7.60 -0.87
N ASN A 67 -2.51 -7.70 0.44
CA ASN A 67 -3.48 -8.38 1.29
C ASN A 67 -4.63 -7.42 1.61
N LEU A 68 -5.60 -7.34 0.70
CA LEU A 68 -6.81 -6.56 0.90
C LEU A 68 -7.82 -7.27 1.82
N ASP A 69 -7.71 -8.59 1.97
CA ASP A 69 -8.63 -9.38 2.78
C ASP A 69 -8.43 -9.11 4.28
N SER A 70 -7.18 -8.85 4.71
CA SER A 70 -6.90 -8.42 6.09
C SER A 70 -7.53 -7.07 6.44
N ILE A 71 -7.68 -6.16 5.46
CA ILE A 71 -8.37 -4.89 5.66
C ILE A 71 -9.88 -5.13 5.83
N GLN A 72 -10.44 -6.03 5.03
CA GLN A 72 -11.85 -6.43 5.12
C GLN A 72 -12.17 -7.00 6.51
N GLU A 73 -11.36 -7.95 6.98
CA GLU A 73 -11.52 -8.60 8.29
C GLU A 73 -11.33 -7.60 9.44
N ALA A 74 -10.27 -6.80 9.40
CA ALA A 74 -9.95 -5.84 10.46
C ALA A 74 -11.04 -4.79 10.67
N HIS A 75 -11.77 -4.44 9.60
CA HIS A 75 -12.86 -3.46 9.63
C HIS A 75 -14.26 -4.09 9.59
N SER A 76 -14.37 -5.43 9.71
CA SER A 76 -15.65 -6.15 9.67
C SER A 76 -16.53 -5.80 8.46
N LEU A 77 -15.90 -5.63 7.29
CA LEU A 77 -16.59 -5.27 6.05
C LEU A 77 -17.09 -6.53 5.34
N ASN A 78 -18.35 -6.51 4.87
CA ASN A 78 -18.87 -7.59 4.03
C ASN A 78 -18.34 -7.49 2.59
N SER A 79 -18.28 -6.25 2.09
CA SER A 79 -17.74 -5.86 0.80
C SER A 79 -17.20 -4.44 0.87
N PHE A 80 -16.26 -4.11 -0.01
CA PHE A 80 -15.77 -2.76 -0.16
C PHE A 80 -15.26 -2.51 -1.57
N SER A 81 -15.16 -1.24 -1.92
CA SER A 81 -14.44 -0.75 -3.08
C SER A 81 -13.26 0.10 -2.65
N ILE A 82 -12.29 0.27 -3.54
CA ILE A 82 -11.15 1.17 -3.33
C ILE A 82 -11.11 2.26 -4.39
N GLU A 83 -10.66 3.44 -3.98
CA GLU A 83 -10.45 4.64 -4.79
C GLU A 83 -9.17 5.37 -4.34
N ASN A 84 -8.70 6.34 -5.14
CA ASN A 84 -7.56 7.21 -4.83
C ASN A 84 -6.26 6.47 -4.47
N GLY A 85 -6.02 5.32 -5.10
CA GLY A 85 -4.81 4.53 -4.91
C GLY A 85 -3.57 5.28 -5.39
N LYS A 86 -2.56 5.42 -4.52
CA LYS A 86 -1.32 6.12 -4.83
C LYS A 86 -0.13 5.56 -4.06
N LEU A 87 1.06 5.80 -4.60
CA LEU A 87 2.31 5.61 -3.88
C LEU A 87 2.53 6.83 -2.96
N THR A 88 2.90 6.60 -1.69
CA THR A 88 3.19 7.67 -0.72
C THR A 88 4.64 7.69 -0.28
N LYS A 89 5.40 6.64 -0.61
CA LYS A 89 6.84 6.57 -0.36
C LYS A 89 7.49 5.61 -1.35
N ALA A 90 8.67 5.97 -1.82
CA ALA A 90 9.60 5.05 -2.48
C ALA A 90 11.03 5.47 -2.15
N THR A 91 11.78 4.61 -1.46
CA THR A 91 13.18 4.90 -1.13
C THR A 91 14.09 3.76 -1.58
N LEU A 92 15.28 4.11 -2.06
CA LEU A 92 16.36 3.16 -2.31
C LEU A 92 17.42 3.34 -1.24
N ARG A 93 17.81 2.24 -0.59
CA ARG A 93 18.82 2.24 0.46
C ARG A 93 19.88 1.20 0.16
N ILE A 94 21.15 1.58 0.24
CA ILE A 94 22.24 0.61 0.21
C ILE A 94 22.29 -0.05 1.59
N ILE A 95 22.06 -1.36 1.62
CA ILE A 95 22.10 -2.16 2.86
C ILE A 95 23.40 -2.97 2.98
N TYR A 96 24.15 -3.11 1.89
CA TYR A 96 25.47 -3.74 1.88
C TYR A 96 26.31 -3.23 0.68
N PRO A 97 27.63 -3.02 0.83
CA PRO A 97 28.37 -3.03 2.10
C PRO A 97 28.02 -1.79 2.94
N ALA A 98 28.26 -1.88 4.25
CA ALA A 98 28.00 -0.76 5.16
C ALA A 98 28.86 0.47 4.75
N GLY A 99 28.22 1.64 4.70
CA GLY A 99 28.88 2.90 4.35
C GLY A 99 29.06 3.16 2.84
N ALA A 100 28.66 2.23 1.97
CA ALA A 100 28.58 2.52 0.54
C ALA A 100 27.48 3.54 0.22
N ASN A 101 27.71 4.34 -0.83
CA ASN A 101 26.86 5.45 -1.23
C ASN A 101 26.47 5.36 -2.72
N PHE A 102 25.51 6.19 -3.12
CA PHE A 102 24.94 6.19 -4.47
C PHE A 102 25.75 7.00 -5.50
N GLN A 103 27.05 7.25 -5.29
CA GLN A 103 27.89 7.99 -6.25
C GLN A 103 27.92 7.36 -7.66
N PHE A 104 27.67 6.05 -7.75
CA PHE A 104 27.64 5.30 -9.00
C PHE A 104 26.28 5.34 -9.70
N LEU A 105 25.22 5.80 -9.04
CA LEU A 105 23.86 5.81 -9.60
C LEU A 105 23.64 7.13 -10.33
N ILE A 106 23.34 7.04 -11.62
CA ILE A 106 23.04 8.21 -12.47
C ILE A 106 21.57 8.56 -12.37
N ASN A 107 20.70 7.56 -12.52
CA ASN A 107 19.26 7.71 -12.37
C ASN A 107 18.62 6.37 -12.02
N SER A 108 17.40 6.44 -11.50
CA SER A 108 16.52 5.29 -11.38
C SER A 108 15.06 5.73 -11.57
N ARG A 109 14.24 4.83 -12.12
CA ARG A 109 12.80 5.01 -12.17
C ARG A 109 12.10 3.71 -11.84
N LEU A 110 10.97 3.84 -11.18
CA LEU A 110 10.10 2.74 -10.78
C LEU A 110 8.85 2.79 -11.65
N VAL A 111 8.53 1.66 -12.27
CA VAL A 111 7.28 1.46 -13.00
C VAL A 111 6.48 0.33 -12.35
N LEU A 112 5.16 0.44 -12.39
CA LEU A 112 4.22 -0.62 -12.06
C LEU A 112 3.39 -0.97 -13.30
N PHE A 113 3.01 -2.23 -13.44
CA PHE A 113 2.23 -2.70 -14.58
C PHE A 113 1.35 -3.89 -14.23
N ASN A 114 0.27 -4.01 -14.99
CA ASN A 114 -0.66 -5.12 -14.95
C ASN A 114 -0.18 -6.25 -15.89
N SER A 115 -1.02 -7.28 -16.04
CA SER A 115 -0.75 -8.43 -16.92
C SER A 115 -0.71 -8.08 -18.42
N SER A 116 -1.16 -6.90 -18.85
CA SER A 116 -1.00 -6.44 -20.23
C SER A 116 0.35 -5.75 -20.49
N ASN A 117 1.25 -5.73 -19.50
CA ASN A 117 2.58 -5.11 -19.57
C ASN A 117 2.56 -3.62 -19.94
N GLN A 118 1.47 -2.92 -19.63
CA GLN A 118 1.41 -1.46 -19.78
C GLN A 118 2.13 -0.82 -18.60
N GLU A 119 3.36 -0.36 -18.84
CA GLU A 119 4.20 0.30 -17.83
C GLU A 119 3.70 1.69 -17.48
N MET A 120 3.46 1.92 -16.19
CA MET A 120 3.16 3.22 -15.60
C MET A 120 4.31 3.61 -14.69
N GLN A 121 4.97 4.74 -14.99
CA GLN A 121 5.96 5.30 -14.07
C GLN A 121 5.27 5.86 -12.83
N VAL A 122 5.80 5.52 -11.67
CA VAL A 122 5.21 5.90 -10.37
C VAL A 122 6.21 6.63 -9.47
N ALA A 123 7.51 6.50 -9.74
CA ALA A 123 8.54 7.27 -9.07
C ALA A 123 9.82 7.35 -9.91
N HIS A 124 10.63 8.38 -9.69
CA HIS A 124 11.93 8.56 -10.34
C HIS A 124 12.91 9.32 -9.45
N THR A 125 14.20 9.21 -9.75
CA THR A 125 15.23 10.00 -9.08
C THR A 125 15.23 11.44 -9.57
N GLY A 126 15.33 12.39 -8.64
CA GLY A 126 15.78 13.76 -8.95
C GLY A 126 17.30 13.88 -8.91
N ASN A 127 17.80 14.99 -8.36
CA ASN A 127 19.23 15.15 -8.10
C ASN A 127 19.69 14.17 -7.01
N ILE A 128 20.64 13.30 -7.35
CA ILE A 128 21.22 12.32 -6.44
C ILE A 128 22.43 12.93 -5.72
N ASN A 129 22.41 12.95 -4.39
CA ASN A 129 23.60 13.27 -3.62
C ASN A 129 24.53 12.05 -3.63
N ALA A 130 25.72 12.19 -4.22
CA ALA A 130 26.70 11.11 -4.37
C ALA A 130 27.11 10.47 -3.03
N ASN A 131 27.03 11.20 -1.91
CA ASN A 131 27.38 10.69 -0.59
C ASN A 131 26.19 10.03 0.14
N ALA A 132 25.00 10.04 -0.44
CA ALA A 132 23.81 9.46 0.19
C ALA A 132 23.89 7.94 0.19
N THR A 133 23.54 7.33 1.33
CA THR A 133 23.35 5.88 1.47
C THR A 133 21.88 5.48 1.31
N GLU A 134 20.98 6.47 1.31
CA GLU A 134 19.55 6.36 1.06
C GLU A 134 19.09 7.53 0.18
N ILE A 135 18.26 7.24 -0.81
CA ILE A 135 17.64 8.25 -1.68
C ILE A 135 16.12 8.08 -1.64
N GLU A 136 15.42 9.19 -1.49
CA GLU A 136 13.98 9.25 -1.67
C GLU A 136 13.69 9.56 -3.13
N LEU A 137 12.83 8.75 -3.74
CA LEU A 137 12.39 8.96 -5.12
C LEU A 137 11.28 10.01 -5.14
N ILE A 138 11.29 10.84 -6.19
CA ILE A 138 10.19 11.74 -6.51
C ILE A 138 9.02 10.88 -6.97
N LEU A 139 7.87 11.03 -6.32
CA LEU A 139 6.67 10.26 -6.63
C LEU A 139 5.90 10.95 -7.77
N ASP A 140 5.50 10.17 -8.77
CA ASP A 140 4.66 10.67 -9.86
C ASP A 140 3.19 10.65 -9.44
N THR A 141 2.40 11.57 -9.99
CA THR A 141 0.95 11.63 -9.76
C THR A 141 0.23 10.55 -10.60
N ALA A 142 0.46 9.29 -10.25
CA ALA A 142 -0.13 8.11 -10.88
C ALA A 142 -1.31 7.58 -10.06
N ASP A 143 -2.45 7.33 -10.72
CA ASP A 143 -3.58 6.62 -10.10
C ASP A 143 -3.36 5.10 -10.18
N LEU A 144 -3.12 4.49 -9.02
CA LEU A 144 -2.84 3.07 -8.86
C LEU A 144 -4.07 2.26 -8.46
N THR A 145 -5.25 2.88 -8.38
CA THR A 145 -6.49 2.24 -7.94
C THR A 145 -6.76 0.94 -8.70
N SER A 146 -6.64 0.95 -10.02
CA SER A 146 -6.88 -0.23 -10.85
C SER A 146 -5.88 -1.35 -10.59
N LEU A 147 -4.61 -1.03 -10.35
CA LEU A 147 -3.59 -2.01 -9.98
C LEU A 147 -3.86 -2.61 -8.61
N PHE A 148 -4.26 -1.79 -7.64
CA PHE A 148 -4.54 -2.27 -6.29
C PHE A 148 -5.75 -3.21 -6.26
N LYS A 149 -6.77 -2.96 -7.09
CA LYS A 149 -7.95 -3.83 -7.25
C LYS A 149 -7.57 -5.22 -7.74
N MET A 150 -6.50 -5.35 -8.51
CA MET A 150 -6.00 -6.65 -8.98
C MET A 150 -5.40 -7.50 -7.85
N LYS A 151 -5.06 -6.90 -6.70
CA LYS A 151 -4.33 -7.50 -5.55
C LYS A 151 -2.93 -8.04 -5.88
N HIS A 152 -2.67 -8.42 -7.12
CA HIS A 152 -1.39 -8.88 -7.64
C HIS A 152 -1.04 -8.10 -8.90
N TYR A 153 0.14 -7.49 -8.89
CA TYR A 153 0.68 -6.75 -10.02
C TYR A 153 2.21 -6.82 -10.00
N THR A 154 2.84 -6.38 -11.08
CA THR A 154 4.29 -6.43 -11.25
C THR A 154 4.86 -5.02 -11.17
N GLY A 155 6.07 -4.92 -10.64
CA GLY A 155 6.88 -3.71 -10.70
C GLY A 155 8.23 -3.99 -11.36
N ARG A 156 8.81 -2.95 -11.92
CA ARG A 156 10.16 -2.95 -12.45
C ARG A 156 10.86 -1.68 -12.02
N ILE A 157 12.07 -1.84 -11.49
CA ILE A 157 12.98 -0.72 -11.27
C ILE A 157 14.01 -0.70 -12.39
N TYR A 158 14.09 0.42 -13.10
CA TYR A 158 15.17 0.72 -14.03
C TYR A 158 16.23 1.55 -13.31
N TYR A 159 17.50 1.31 -13.61
CA TYR A 159 18.59 2.09 -13.05
C TYR A 159 19.76 2.18 -14.03
N THR A 160 20.32 3.38 -14.13
CA THR A 160 21.53 3.65 -14.90
C THR A 160 22.69 3.88 -13.95
N ILE A 161 23.79 3.16 -14.14
CA ILE A 161 24.99 3.27 -13.31
C ILE A 161 26.20 3.72 -14.11
N GLU A 162 27.14 4.35 -13.42
CA GLU A 162 28.51 4.63 -13.83
C GLU A 162 29.44 3.55 -13.24
N PRO A 163 29.83 2.51 -14.01
CA PRO A 163 30.54 1.35 -13.47
C PRO A 163 31.92 1.68 -12.88
N SER A 164 32.56 2.75 -13.36
CA SER A 164 33.87 3.19 -12.84
C SER A 164 33.85 3.63 -11.37
N LEU A 165 32.67 4.07 -10.90
CA LEU A 165 32.39 4.55 -9.55
C LEU A 165 31.78 3.48 -8.63
N LEU A 166 31.42 2.31 -9.18
CA LEU A 166 30.86 1.20 -8.41
C LEU A 166 31.92 0.66 -7.42
N PRO A 167 31.52 0.33 -6.17
CA PRO A 167 32.42 -0.34 -5.23
C PRO A 167 32.97 -1.66 -5.78
N ALA A 168 34.17 -2.04 -5.32
CA ALA A 168 34.79 -3.32 -5.73
C ALA A 168 34.04 -4.56 -5.19
N GLN A 169 33.16 -4.37 -4.20
CA GLN A 169 32.31 -5.38 -3.63
C GLN A 169 30.90 -5.26 -4.20
N ASN A 170 30.14 -6.35 -4.19
CA ASN A 170 28.73 -6.33 -4.58
C ASN A 170 27.95 -5.35 -3.69
N VAL A 171 27.04 -4.60 -4.32
CA VAL A 171 26.16 -3.67 -3.61
C VAL A 171 24.77 -4.25 -3.54
N THR A 172 24.21 -4.40 -2.34
CA THR A 172 22.81 -4.75 -2.14
C THR A 172 22.01 -3.50 -1.88
N ILE A 173 21.04 -3.24 -2.76
CA ILE A 173 20.10 -2.13 -2.66
C ILE A 173 18.74 -2.68 -2.23
N GLN A 174 18.11 -2.00 -1.29
CA GLN A 174 16.75 -2.25 -0.84
C GLN A 174 15.83 -1.15 -1.35
N LEU A 175 14.76 -1.53 -2.02
CA LEU A 175 13.61 -0.69 -2.35
C LEU A 175 12.56 -0.83 -1.24
N ASN A 176 12.18 0.28 -0.63
CA ASN A 176 11.10 0.37 0.34
C ASN A 176 9.98 1.23 -0.24
N GLN A 177 8.73 0.79 -0.09
CA GLN A 177 7.57 1.46 -0.68
C GLN A 177 6.43 1.51 0.32
N SER A 178 5.64 2.57 0.27
CA SER A 178 4.38 2.68 1.02
C SER A 178 3.29 3.17 0.09
N ILE A 179 2.09 2.64 0.26
CA ILE A 179 0.91 2.99 -0.54
C ILE A 179 -0.20 3.56 0.33
N GLN A 180 -1.10 4.30 -0.29
CA GLN A 180 -2.35 4.76 0.29
C GLN A 180 -3.50 4.51 -0.69
N PHE A 181 -4.67 4.13 -0.16
CA PHE A 181 -5.93 4.12 -0.90
C PHE A 181 -7.08 4.41 0.05
N THR A 182 -8.21 4.87 -0.48
CA THR A 182 -9.44 5.09 0.27
C THR A 182 -10.33 3.86 0.12
N VAL A 183 -10.80 3.31 1.24
CA VAL A 183 -11.79 2.23 1.31
C VAL A 183 -13.18 2.85 1.39
N HIS A 184 -14.07 2.36 0.54
CA HIS A 184 -15.50 2.68 0.56
C HIS A 184 -16.29 1.39 0.77
N PRO A 185 -16.80 1.17 2.00
CA PRO A 185 -17.63 0.01 2.28
C PRO A 185 -18.89 -0.02 1.40
N LEU A 186 -19.30 -1.22 1.02
CA LEU A 186 -20.46 -1.49 0.15
C LEU A 186 -21.50 -2.32 0.90
#